data_AF-A0A161T569-F1
#
_entry.id   AF-A0A161T569-F1
#
_cell.length_a   1.000
_cell.length_b   1.000
_cell.length_c   1.000
_cell.angle_alpha   90.00
_cell.angle_beta   90.00
_cell.angle_gamma   90.00
#
_symmetry.space_group_name_H-M   'P 1'
#
loop_
_entity.id
_entity.type
_entity.pdbx_description
1 polymer ?
#
loop_
_entity_poly.entity_id
_entity_poly.type
_entity_poly.pdbx_seq_one_letter_code
_entity_poly.pdbx_strand_id
1 'polypeptide(L)'
;MRGVEDEAGVPHGSARHHFANQHGLVLNMVRHLLAGDLPRPGQRPQDRIARWIEPELGRTRARYELIVASFHDAELAAELVRGRDQLITAVIDETDIAAAAAAEFAAAMDGLLLDALLRRRGPASIDAQKILDLFRHTR
;
A
#
# COMPACT_ATOMS: atom_id res chain seq x y z
N MET A 1 -8.99 -21.63 5.66
CA MET A 1 -7.66 -22.20 5.98
C MET A 1 -7.21 -23.25 4.96
N ARG A 2 -7.97 -24.32 4.71
CA ARG A 2 -7.58 -25.37 3.74
C ARG A 2 -7.18 -24.85 2.35
N GLY A 3 -7.99 -24.00 1.74
CA GLY A 3 -7.64 -23.45 0.41
C GLY A 3 -6.34 -22.65 0.35
N VAL A 4 -5.89 -22.06 1.47
CA VAL A 4 -4.58 -21.38 1.54
C VAL A 4 -3.46 -22.39 1.68
N GLU A 5 -3.68 -23.48 2.42
CA GLU A 5 -2.71 -24.57 2.56
C GLU A 5 -2.52 -25.29 1.22
N ASP A 6 -3.61 -25.49 0.48
CA ASP A 6 -3.59 -26.05 -0.87
C ASP A 6 -2.83 -25.15 -1.85
N GLU A 7 -3.13 -23.85 -1.87
CA GLU A 7 -2.43 -22.86 -2.72
C GLU A 7 -0.94 -22.75 -2.38
N ALA A 8 -0.59 -22.79 -1.10
CA ALA A 8 0.79 -22.71 -0.63
C ALA A 8 1.56 -24.04 -0.73
N GLY A 9 0.89 -25.15 -1.08
CA GLY A 9 1.50 -26.49 -1.14
C GLY A 9 2.01 -27.00 0.20
N VAL A 10 1.36 -26.62 1.31
CA VAL A 10 1.79 -26.97 2.67
C VAL A 10 0.82 -27.98 3.32
N PRO A 11 1.28 -28.76 4.33
CA PRO A 11 0.42 -29.69 5.03
C PRO A 11 -0.81 -29.04 5.68
N HIS A 12 -1.91 -29.79 5.75
CA HIS A 12 -3.10 -29.35 6.48
C HIS A 12 -2.81 -29.12 7.96
N GLY A 13 -3.28 -28.00 8.49
CA GLY A 13 -3.03 -27.57 9.87
C GLY A 13 -1.81 -26.66 10.03
N SER A 14 -0.92 -26.58 9.03
CA SER A 14 0.22 -25.66 9.06
C SER A 14 -0.21 -24.21 9.16
N ALA A 15 -1.24 -23.78 8.43
CA ALA A 15 -1.70 -22.41 8.50
C ALA A 15 -2.32 -22.10 9.88
N ARG A 16 -3.00 -23.07 10.51
CA ARG A 16 -3.51 -22.89 11.88
C ARG A 16 -2.38 -22.80 12.90
N HIS A 17 -1.29 -23.54 12.71
CA HIS A 17 -0.11 -23.47 13.57
C HIS A 17 0.54 -22.08 13.54
N HIS A 18 0.70 -21.48 12.36
CA HIS A 18 1.37 -20.19 12.22
C HIS A 18 0.47 -18.97 12.47
N PHE A 19 -0.83 -19.07 12.17
CA PHE A 19 -1.72 -17.91 12.16
C PHE A 19 -2.88 -18.01 13.15
N ALA A 20 -2.98 -19.11 13.90
CA ALA A 20 -4.04 -19.46 14.86
C ALA A 20 -5.44 -19.63 14.25
N ASN A 21 -5.90 -18.70 13.42
CA ASN A 21 -7.19 -18.68 12.75
C ASN A 21 -7.11 -17.92 11.40
N GLN A 22 -8.23 -17.86 10.68
CA GLN A 22 -8.30 -17.18 9.37
C GLN A 22 -8.11 -15.67 9.49
N HIS A 23 -8.62 -15.05 10.55
CA HIS A 23 -8.46 -13.62 10.81
C HIS A 23 -6.98 -13.24 11.00
N GLY A 24 -6.26 -13.99 11.84
CA GLY A 24 -4.83 -13.83 12.06
C GLY A 24 -4.01 -14.04 10.79
N LEU A 25 -4.42 -14.94 9.91
CA LEU A 25 -3.80 -15.10 8.59
C LEU A 25 -3.98 -13.84 7.74
N VAL A 26 -5.22 -13.35 7.61
CA VAL A 26 -5.54 -12.15 6.80
C VAL A 26 -4.75 -10.94 7.30
N LEU A 27 -4.72 -10.69 8.61
CA LEU A 27 -3.96 -9.58 9.18
C LEU A 27 -2.46 -9.69 8.90
N ASN A 28 -1.88 -10.88 9.01
CA ASN A 28 -0.46 -11.08 8.70
C ASN A 28 -0.18 -10.90 7.20
N MET A 29 -1.07 -11.35 6.32
CA MET A 29 -0.96 -11.11 4.88
C MET A 29 -1.02 -9.62 4.56
N VAL A 30 -1.92 -8.87 5.20
CA VAL A 30 -2.04 -7.41 5.03
C VAL A 30 -0.78 -6.71 5.51
N ARG A 31 -0.26 -7.06 6.69
CA ARG A 31 1.01 -6.51 7.20
C ARG A 31 2.18 -6.79 6.25
N HIS A 32 2.26 -8.00 5.71
CA HIS A 32 3.28 -8.37 4.73
C HIS A 32 3.14 -7.57 3.42
N LEU A 33 1.90 -7.41 2.95
CA LEU A 33 1.58 -6.61 1.76
C LEU A 33 2.03 -5.15 1.93
N LEU A 34 1.69 -4.53 3.06
CA LEU A 34 2.01 -3.13 3.37
C LEU A 34 3.50 -2.91 3.61
N ALA A 35 4.20 -3.87 4.23
CA ALA A 35 5.67 -3.80 4.36
C ALA A 35 6.38 -3.72 3.00
N GLY A 36 5.75 -4.28 1.96
CA GLY A 36 6.23 -4.19 0.59
C GLY A 36 6.18 -2.79 -0.03
N ASP A 37 5.38 -1.88 0.53
CA ASP A 37 5.24 -0.50 0.04
C ASP A 37 6.34 0.43 0.58
N LEU A 38 7.07 0.00 1.61
CA LEU A 38 8.13 0.78 2.23
C LEU A 38 9.28 1.13 1.24
N PRO A 39 10.03 2.20 1.53
CA PRO A 39 11.25 2.55 0.82
C PRO A 39 12.18 1.34 0.64
N ARG A 40 12.71 1.17 -0.58
CA ARG A 40 13.89 0.34 -0.78
C ARG A 40 15.16 1.19 -0.64
N PRO A 41 16.27 0.61 -0.16
CA PRO A 41 17.54 1.34 -0.07
C PRO A 41 17.92 2.01 -1.40
N GLY A 42 18.19 3.32 -1.37
CA GLY A 42 18.59 4.11 -2.53
C GLY A 42 17.46 4.42 -3.53
N GLN A 43 16.21 4.03 -3.26
CA GLN A 43 15.08 4.32 -4.13
C GLN A 43 14.58 5.75 -3.92
N ARG A 44 14.53 6.54 -5.00
CA ARG A 44 13.97 7.90 -4.94
C ARG A 44 12.45 7.87 -4.76
N PRO A 45 11.83 8.88 -4.11
CA PRO A 45 10.39 8.94 -3.89
C PRO A 45 9.54 8.76 -5.16
N GLN A 46 9.92 9.38 -6.28
CA GLN A 46 9.20 9.25 -7.55
C GLN A 46 9.27 7.83 -8.14
N ASP A 47 10.39 7.14 -7.97
CA ASP A 47 10.57 5.76 -8.45
C ASP A 47 9.75 4.77 -7.59
N ARG A 48 9.42 5.15 -6.34
CA ARG A 48 8.51 4.41 -5.47
C ARG A 48 7.07 4.50 -5.96
N ILE A 49 6.61 5.70 -6.30
CA ILE A 49 5.27 5.93 -6.86
C ILE A 49 5.10 5.17 -8.17
N ALA A 50 6.10 5.25 -9.06
CA ALA A 50 6.09 4.51 -10.32
C ALA A 50 5.97 3.00 -10.09
N ARG A 51 6.70 2.45 -9.10
CA ARG A 51 6.71 1.02 -8.76
C ARG A 51 5.32 0.47 -8.43
N TRP A 52 4.50 1.23 -7.73
CA TRP A 52 3.13 0.83 -7.37
C TRP A 52 2.21 0.69 -8.58
N ILE A 53 2.52 1.38 -9.68
CA ILE A 53 1.77 1.24 -10.93
C ILE A 53 2.35 0.07 -11.70
N GLU A 54 3.65 0.06 -11.98
CA GLU A 54 4.35 -1.09 -12.52
C GLU A 54 5.77 -1.17 -11.94
N PRO A 55 6.25 -2.37 -11.55
CA PRO A 55 5.66 -3.68 -11.80
C PRO A 55 4.63 -4.15 -10.74
N GLU A 56 4.35 -3.39 -9.68
CA GLU A 56 3.60 -3.87 -8.51
C GLU A 56 2.07 -3.65 -8.59
N LEU A 57 1.50 -3.53 -9.80
CA LEU A 57 0.07 -3.30 -10.01
C LEU A 57 -0.83 -4.26 -9.22
N GLY A 58 -0.44 -5.54 -9.17
CA GLY A 58 -1.18 -6.57 -8.43
C GLY A 58 -1.24 -6.29 -6.93
N ARG A 59 -0.14 -5.80 -6.35
CA ARG A 59 -0.08 -5.41 -4.93
C ARG A 59 -0.95 -4.19 -4.66
N THR A 60 -0.84 -3.17 -5.50
CA THR A 60 -1.64 -1.95 -5.39
C THR A 60 -3.13 -2.25 -5.52
N ARG A 61 -3.52 -3.10 -6.47
CA ARG A 61 -4.90 -3.57 -6.62
C ARG A 61 -5.40 -4.29 -5.37
N ALA A 62 -4.62 -5.25 -4.86
CA ALA A 62 -4.96 -5.98 -3.64
C ALA A 62 -5.15 -5.04 -2.44
N ARG A 63 -4.34 -3.99 -2.32
CA ARG A 63 -4.52 -2.95 -1.29
C ARG A 63 -5.86 -2.24 -1.39
N TYR A 64 -6.30 -1.86 -2.59
CA TYR A 64 -7.61 -1.24 -2.77
C TYR A 64 -8.77 -2.19 -2.50
N GLU A 65 -8.64 -3.46 -2.88
CA GLU A 65 -9.63 -4.50 -2.54
C GLU A 65 -9.75 -4.67 -1.01
N LEU A 66 -8.62 -4.64 -0.29
CA LEU A 66 -8.57 -4.69 1.17
C LEU A 66 -9.18 -3.44 1.83
N ILE A 67 -8.99 -2.25 1.26
CA ILE A 67 -9.63 -1.02 1.75
C ILE A 67 -11.16 -1.13 1.69
N VAL A 68 -11.71 -1.71 0.61
CA VAL A 68 -13.16 -1.95 0.52
C VAL A 68 -13.60 -3.00 1.54
N ALA A 69 -12.84 -4.08 1.68
CA ALA A 69 -13.14 -5.14 2.65
C ALA A 69 -13.12 -4.63 4.10
N SER A 70 -12.26 -3.65 4.42
CA SER A 70 -12.13 -3.13 5.78
C SER A 70 -13.31 -2.31 6.26
N PHE A 71 -14.28 -1.96 5.41
CA PHE A 71 -15.48 -1.22 5.84
C PHE A 71 -16.32 -2.00 6.86
N HIS A 72 -16.12 -3.30 6.96
CA HIS A 72 -16.79 -4.18 7.92
C HIS A 72 -15.82 -4.80 8.95
N ASP A 73 -14.55 -4.39 8.95
CA ASP A 73 -13.51 -4.93 9.83
C ASP A 73 -12.60 -3.79 10.33
N ALA A 74 -12.86 -3.36 11.57
CA ALA A 74 -12.15 -2.25 12.19
C ALA A 74 -10.66 -2.54 12.45
N GLU A 75 -10.30 -3.80 12.68
CA GLU A 75 -8.91 -4.18 12.91
C GLU A 75 -8.13 -4.14 11.59
N LEU A 76 -8.74 -4.64 10.50
CA LEU A 76 -8.18 -4.50 9.16
C LEU A 76 -8.02 -3.02 8.76
N ALA A 77 -9.02 -2.19 9.06
CA ALA A 77 -8.96 -0.75 8.80
C ALA A 77 -7.80 -0.09 9.54
N ALA A 78 -7.60 -0.44 10.82
CA ALA A 78 -6.50 0.09 11.62
C ALA A 78 -5.12 -0.30 11.05
N GLU A 79 -4.96 -1.54 10.57
CA GLU A 79 -3.70 -1.98 9.94
C GLU A 79 -3.42 -1.25 8.62
N LEU A 80 -4.45 -1.04 7.79
CA LEU A 80 -4.32 -0.28 6.54
C LEU A 80 -3.94 1.18 6.79
N VAL A 81 -4.59 1.83 7.75
CA VAL A 81 -4.25 3.21 8.16
C VAL A 81 -2.81 3.28 8.65
N ARG A 82 -2.41 2.37 9.55
CA ARG A 82 -1.04 2.32 10.07
C ARG A 82 0.00 2.15 8.96
N GLY A 83 -0.25 1.26 8.00
CA GLY A 83 0.65 1.07 6.86
C GLY A 83 0.75 2.30 5.97
N ARG A 84 -0.39 2.98 5.71
CA ARG A 84 -0.41 4.24 4.96
C ARG A 84 0.39 5.31 5.69
N ASP A 85 0.20 5.49 6.99
CA ASP A 85 0.88 6.52 7.76
C ASP A 85 2.40 6.29 7.80
N GLN A 86 2.84 5.03 7.93
CA GLN A 86 4.26 4.67 7.84
C GLN A 86 4.84 5.01 6.47
N LEU A 87 4.11 4.71 5.42
CA LEU A 87 4.52 5.00 4.06
C LEU A 87 4.64 6.52 3.81
N ILE A 88 3.62 7.28 4.21
CA ILE A 88 3.58 8.73 4.00
C ILE A 88 4.65 9.44 4.82
N THR A 89 4.85 9.02 6.07
CA THR A 89 5.98 9.47 6.90
C THR A 89 7.30 9.25 6.16
N ALA A 90 7.53 8.06 5.62
CA ALA A 90 8.76 7.76 4.89
C ALA A 90 8.93 8.52 3.55
N VAL A 91 7.86 9.08 2.97
CA VAL A 91 7.97 9.98 1.81
C VAL A 91 8.27 11.40 2.28
N ILE A 92 7.62 11.85 3.34
CA ILE A 92 7.82 13.19 3.92
C ILE A 92 9.24 13.34 4.46
N ASP A 93 9.77 12.33 5.16
CA ASP A 93 11.14 12.35 5.69
C ASP A 93 12.22 12.48 4.60
N GLU A 94 11.89 12.08 3.36
CA GLU A 94 12.78 12.11 2.21
C GLU A 94 12.48 13.29 1.25
N THR A 95 11.53 14.16 1.59
CA THR A 95 11.09 15.27 0.74
C THR A 95 10.88 16.56 1.53
N ASP A 96 10.76 17.71 0.85
CA ASP A 96 10.46 19.00 1.50
C ASP A 96 8.94 19.23 1.72
N ILE A 97 8.13 18.16 1.76
CA ILE A 97 6.69 18.28 2.00
C ILE A 97 6.47 18.58 3.48
N ALA A 98 5.68 19.61 3.79
CA ALA A 98 5.35 19.94 5.17
C ALA A 98 4.51 18.81 5.80
N ALA A 99 4.81 18.43 7.05
CA ALA A 99 4.03 17.42 7.78
C ALA A 99 2.54 17.78 7.88
N ALA A 100 2.20 19.07 7.88
CA ALA A 100 0.82 19.55 7.87
C ALA A 100 0.05 19.19 6.58
N ALA A 101 0.75 18.94 5.47
CA ALA A 101 0.16 18.57 4.18
C ALA A 101 0.13 17.05 3.94
N ALA A 102 0.54 16.24 4.94
CA ALA A 102 0.68 14.80 4.82
C ALA A 102 -0.64 14.10 4.44
N ALA A 103 -1.74 14.52 5.05
CA ALA A 103 -3.05 13.93 4.85
C ALA A 103 -3.57 14.20 3.43
N GLU A 104 -3.45 15.44 2.96
CA GLU A 104 -3.85 15.84 1.62
C GLU A 104 -2.95 15.20 0.55
N PHE A 105 -1.64 15.11 0.81
CA PHE A 105 -0.71 14.41 -0.06
C PHE A 105 -1.10 12.92 -0.19
N ALA A 106 -1.38 12.25 0.92
CA ALA A 106 -1.82 10.85 0.92
C ALA A 106 -3.11 10.66 0.10
N ALA A 107 -4.10 11.53 0.30
CA ALA A 107 -5.35 11.47 -0.45
C ALA A 107 -5.15 11.72 -1.96
N ALA A 108 -4.29 12.67 -2.33
CA ALA A 108 -3.96 12.94 -3.74
C ALA A 108 -3.24 11.75 -4.38
N MET A 109 -2.32 11.12 -3.65
CA MET A 109 -1.61 9.91 -4.08
C MET A 109 -2.57 8.74 -4.29
N ASP A 110 -3.47 8.49 -3.35
CA ASP A 110 -4.48 7.45 -3.47
C ASP A 110 -5.42 7.69 -4.65
N GLY A 111 -5.83 8.95 -4.89
CA GLY A 111 -6.65 9.32 -6.04
C GLY A 111 -5.95 9.07 -7.37
N LEU A 112 -4.67 9.43 -7.48
CA LEU A 112 -3.86 9.19 -8.67
C LEU A 112 -3.70 7.70 -8.99
N LEU A 113 -3.32 6.90 -7.97
CA LEU A 113 -3.10 5.47 -8.14
C LEU A 113 -4.40 4.74 -8.49
N LEU A 114 -5.52 5.12 -7.86
CA LEU A 114 -6.83 4.58 -8.17
C LEU A 114 -7.27 4.94 -9.59
N ASP A 115 -7.09 6.20 -10.03
CA ASP A 115 -7.41 6.61 -11.41
C ASP A 115 -6.61 5.79 -12.43
N ALA A 116 -5.31 5.57 -12.18
CA ALA A 116 -4.49 4.77 -13.07
C ALA A 116 -4.91 3.30 -13.11
N LEU A 117 -5.28 2.71 -11.97
CA LEU A 117 -5.83 1.36 -11.92
C LEU A 117 -7.12 1.25 -12.72
N LEU A 118 -8.09 2.15 -12.49
CA LEU A 118 -9.38 2.13 -13.15
C LEU A 118 -9.25 2.32 -14.67
N ARG A 119 -8.31 3.16 -15.11
CA ARG A 119 -8.06 3.45 -16.53
C ARG A 119 -7.04 2.52 -17.18
N ARG A 120 -6.46 1.56 -16.44
CA ARG A 120 -5.42 0.64 -16.90
C ARG A 120 -4.22 1.37 -17.52
N ARG A 121 -3.81 2.44 -16.85
CA ARG A 121 -2.71 3.33 -17.24
C ARG A 121 -1.38 2.76 -16.75
N GLY A 122 -0.37 2.78 -17.63
CA GLY A 122 1.01 2.43 -17.27
C GLY A 122 1.74 3.58 -16.54
N PRO A 123 2.91 3.32 -15.95
CA PRO A 123 3.65 4.26 -15.11
C PRO A 123 4.04 5.55 -15.85
N ALA A 124 4.32 5.46 -17.16
CA ALA A 124 4.67 6.60 -17.99
C ALA A 124 3.56 7.66 -18.13
N SER A 125 2.31 7.29 -17.80
CA SER A 125 1.17 8.22 -17.84
C SER A 125 0.90 8.92 -16.50
N ILE A 126 1.69 8.59 -15.47
CA ILE A 126 1.65 9.23 -14.17
C ILE A 126 2.90 10.09 -13.99
N ASP A 127 2.67 11.38 -13.78
CA ASP A 127 3.72 12.31 -13.39
C ASP A 127 3.79 12.40 -11.86
N ALA A 128 4.52 11.46 -11.26
CA ALA A 128 4.75 11.43 -9.83
C ALA A 128 5.49 12.69 -9.32
N GLN A 129 6.36 13.25 -10.15
CA GLN A 129 7.14 14.44 -9.82
C GLN A 129 6.23 15.66 -9.68
N LYS A 130 5.26 15.82 -10.57
CA LYS A 130 4.27 16.90 -10.49
C LYS A 130 3.46 16.89 -9.20
N ILE A 131 3.11 15.73 -8.66
CA ILE A 131 2.41 15.66 -7.36
C ILE A 131 3.35 16.04 -6.22
N LEU A 132 4.58 15.53 -6.21
CA LEU A 132 5.57 15.91 -5.20
C LEU A 132 5.79 17.43 -5.19
N ASP A 133 5.92 18.04 -6.35
CA ASP A 133 6.14 19.49 -6.48
C ASP A 133 4.92 20.31 -6.03
N LEU A 134 3.69 19.82 -6.28
CA LEU A 134 2.47 20.47 -5.80
C LEU A 134 2.45 20.62 -4.27
N PHE A 135 2.97 19.62 -3.55
CA PHE A 135 2.93 19.59 -2.08
C PHE A 135 4.21 20.12 -1.40
N ARG A 136 5.30 20.35 -2.16
CA ARG A 136 6.54 20.97 -1.66
C ARG A 136 6.43 22.47 -1.40
N HIS A 137 5.45 23.15 -2.02
CA HIS A 137 5.32 24.61 -1.96
C HIS A 137 4.27 25.11 -0.95
N THR A 138 3.56 24.21 -0.29
CA THR A 138 2.58 24.52 0.74
C THR A 138 3.29 24.72 2.08
N ARG A 139 3.95 25.87 2.26
CA ARG A 139 4.45 26.35 3.56
C ARG A 139 3.53 27.41 4.14
#